data_AF-A0A383VZR5-F1
#
_entry.id   AF-A0A383VZR5-F1
#
_cell.length_a   1.000
_cell.length_b   1.000
_cell.length_c   1.000
_cell.angle_alpha   90.00
_cell.angle_beta   90.00
_cell.angle_gamma   90.00
#
_symmetry.space_group_name_H-M   'P 1'
#
loop_
_entity.id
_entity.type
_entity.pdbx_description
1 polymer ?
#
loop_
_entity_poly.entity_id
_entity_poly.type
_entity_poly.pdbx_seq_one_letter_code
_entity_poly.pdbx_strand_id
1 'polypeptide(L)'
;MVRYIARLCGPPSEWSNQNETLVRKLASAQLQDLLLIAVNLSDSWQAGCIQHACRENNMLMYAQSSSSSSSSAAAGSSSTAAGSSSTDSSSNSSMVQLVEHLLTTAMIRGHNDLVDGVADAPPAQQLSPQAVAKLLCLRIQLEQPDEESEHDLEDEDAAARAVSGFAALLKLPGVKAMQPAELASLVSLARRRGHLRFVQCVIRAVPAAQQLPSRVLCDALLAAGAAEKRQLVQELAELQAAQQLAPGDAVRLVQQLLCDSWGEGVYEALEDLEPMQLGSQLTGGELLQLLREAIHSDDGSAVSDIAGLTPASHQIDDIEGYTAFLQEALCNSVDCDVLRSAVRDLPATQQLPVDAVLDFCLRGIKGDLRLLDRFFELPAVSKFSTAAIEQLLLAMLQQKQRSGWLSTMAVLLRAPAAGQISVETAAAVLKYAVQEQPPPHDTEPLEHFVFHGEMQQQLLALPAMQQLPADAVASVLTTAVEAGMRE
;
A
#
# COMPACT_ATOMS: atom_id res chain seq x y z
N MET A 1 -51.98 -17.91 20.35
CA MET A 1 -50.74 -17.73 19.57
C MET A 1 -51.02 -17.32 18.12
N VAL A 2 -51.70 -18.12 17.29
CA VAL A 2 -51.98 -17.78 15.88
C VAL A 2 -52.76 -16.47 15.68
N ARG A 3 -53.82 -16.21 16.47
CA ARG A 3 -54.52 -14.88 16.47
C ARG A 3 -53.65 -13.71 16.95
N TYR A 4 -52.58 -14.01 17.68
CA TYR A 4 -51.64 -13.04 18.22
C TYR A 4 -50.59 -12.67 17.18
N ILE A 5 -50.04 -13.69 16.51
CA ILE A 5 -49.16 -13.56 15.34
C ILE A 5 -49.90 -12.80 14.23
N ALA A 6 -51.14 -13.18 13.91
CA ALA A 6 -51.97 -12.48 12.92
C ALA A 6 -52.29 -11.00 13.27
N ARG A 7 -52.21 -10.60 14.55
CA ARG A 7 -52.38 -9.20 14.98
C ARG A 7 -51.06 -8.43 15.07
N LEU A 8 -49.96 -9.10 15.44
CA LEU A 8 -48.61 -8.53 15.47
C LEU A 8 -48.06 -8.31 14.05
N CYS A 9 -48.47 -9.13 13.08
CA CYS A 9 -48.13 -8.96 11.66
C CYS A 9 -49.02 -7.92 10.94
N GLY A 10 -49.88 -7.17 11.66
CA GLY A 10 -50.62 -6.02 11.13
C GLY A 10 -49.83 -4.71 11.31
N PRO A 11 -50.13 -3.64 10.55
CA PRO A 11 -49.38 -2.39 10.60
C PRO A 11 -49.39 -1.77 12.02
N PRO A 12 -48.28 -1.14 12.47
CA PRO A 12 -48.13 -0.61 13.83
C PRO A 12 -49.23 0.39 14.21
N SER A 13 -49.80 1.10 13.24
CA SER A 13 -50.89 2.05 13.41
C SER A 13 -52.18 1.41 13.94
N GLU A 14 -52.33 0.09 13.87
CA GLU A 14 -53.48 -0.66 14.38
C GLU A 14 -53.26 -1.28 15.76
N TRP A 15 -52.10 -1.04 16.38
CA TRP A 15 -51.80 -1.56 17.71
C TRP A 15 -52.57 -0.77 18.78
N SER A 16 -53.79 -1.22 19.09
CA SER A 16 -54.55 -0.69 20.24
C SER A 16 -53.84 -0.98 21.57
N ASN A 17 -54.04 -0.14 22.58
CA ASN A 17 -53.54 -0.31 23.97
C ASN A 17 -53.84 -1.70 24.59
N GLN A 18 -54.83 -2.43 24.07
CA GLN A 18 -55.15 -3.80 24.50
C GLN A 18 -54.09 -4.82 24.06
N ASN A 19 -53.38 -4.57 22.96
CA ASN A 19 -52.31 -5.47 22.48
C ASN A 19 -51.09 -5.40 23.40
N GLU A 20 -50.67 -4.20 23.85
CA GLU A 20 -49.57 -4.06 24.80
C GLU A 20 -49.81 -4.83 26.11
N THR A 21 -51.04 -4.77 26.64
CA THR A 21 -51.38 -5.45 27.90
C THR A 21 -51.37 -6.96 27.77
N LEU A 22 -51.62 -7.50 26.57
CA LEU A 22 -51.49 -8.93 26.30
C LEU A 22 -50.02 -9.34 26.13
N VAL A 23 -49.15 -8.48 25.57
CA VAL A 23 -47.73 -8.81 25.40
C VAL A 23 -47.07 -8.93 26.76
N ARG A 24 -47.39 -8.02 27.70
CA ARG A 24 -46.90 -8.08 29.09
C ARG A 24 -47.32 -9.33 29.87
N LYS A 25 -48.31 -10.09 29.39
CA LYS A 25 -48.79 -11.32 30.05
C LYS A 25 -48.13 -12.59 29.52
N LEU A 26 -47.32 -12.52 28.45
CA LEU A 26 -46.64 -13.67 27.91
C LEU A 26 -45.56 -14.16 28.87
N ALA A 27 -45.54 -15.47 29.12
CA ALA A 27 -44.47 -16.10 29.89
C ALA A 27 -43.18 -16.17 29.04
N SER A 28 -42.02 -16.21 29.69
CA SER A 28 -40.71 -16.30 29.01
C SER A 28 -40.61 -17.46 28.00
N ALA A 29 -41.19 -18.62 28.32
CA ALA A 29 -41.24 -19.77 27.41
C ALA A 29 -42.03 -19.50 26.13
N GLN A 30 -43.18 -18.81 26.23
CA GLN A 30 -43.99 -18.44 25.05
C GLN A 30 -43.29 -17.42 24.16
N LEU A 31 -42.34 -16.67 24.73
CA LEU A 31 -41.58 -15.67 24.01
C LEU A 31 -40.42 -16.29 23.22
N GLN A 32 -39.80 -17.34 23.75
CA GLN A 32 -38.86 -18.18 23.00
C GLN A 32 -39.54 -18.79 21.77
N ASP A 33 -40.75 -19.31 21.94
CA ASP A 33 -41.56 -19.83 20.84
C ASP A 33 -41.89 -18.73 19.82
N LEU A 34 -42.20 -17.51 20.26
CA LEU A 34 -42.45 -16.38 19.34
C LEU A 34 -41.21 -15.96 18.56
N LEU A 35 -40.02 -15.97 19.17
CA LEU A 35 -38.76 -15.70 18.46
C LEU A 35 -38.43 -16.82 17.47
N LEU A 36 -38.63 -18.08 17.84
CA LEU A 36 -38.49 -19.22 16.92
C LEU A 36 -39.45 -19.10 15.74
N ILE A 37 -40.69 -18.65 15.98
CA ILE A 37 -41.65 -18.36 14.91
C ILE A 37 -41.16 -17.21 14.03
N ALA A 38 -40.74 -16.08 14.63
CA ALA A 38 -40.27 -14.90 13.92
C ALA A 38 -39.13 -15.22 12.95
N VAL A 39 -38.13 -15.97 13.43
CA VAL A 39 -36.99 -16.44 12.61
C VAL A 39 -37.43 -17.30 11.42
N ASN A 40 -38.55 -18.04 11.54
CA ASN A 40 -39.05 -18.92 10.48
C ASN A 40 -39.97 -18.23 9.47
N LEU A 41 -40.36 -16.96 9.71
CA LEU A 41 -41.16 -16.18 8.77
C LEU A 41 -40.37 -15.92 7.48
N SER A 42 -41.08 -15.82 6.37
CA SER A 42 -40.50 -15.50 5.05
C SER A 42 -40.27 -14.01 4.84
N ASP A 43 -41.01 -13.17 5.57
CA ASP A 43 -40.99 -11.71 5.45
C ASP A 43 -40.19 -11.10 6.59
N SER A 44 -39.12 -10.36 6.26
CA SER A 44 -38.24 -9.69 7.22
C SER A 44 -38.98 -8.63 8.03
N TRP A 45 -39.96 -7.97 7.44
CA TRP A 45 -40.75 -6.95 8.12
C TRP A 45 -41.55 -7.55 9.29
N GLN A 46 -42.20 -8.70 9.06
CA GLN A 46 -42.97 -9.38 10.11
C GLN A 46 -42.06 -9.86 11.25
N ALA A 47 -40.86 -10.35 10.91
CA ALA A 47 -39.86 -10.73 11.91
C ALA A 47 -39.43 -9.51 12.76
N GLY A 48 -39.20 -8.36 12.11
CA GLY A 48 -38.88 -7.09 12.76
C GLY A 48 -39.98 -6.59 13.70
N CYS A 49 -41.26 -6.70 13.33
CA CYS A 49 -42.38 -6.33 14.20
C CYS A 49 -42.42 -7.17 15.49
N ILE A 50 -42.19 -8.48 15.38
CA ILE A 50 -42.16 -9.38 16.55
C ILE A 50 -40.97 -9.03 17.44
N GLN A 51 -39.79 -8.82 16.85
CA GLN A 51 -38.60 -8.40 17.58
C GLN A 51 -38.80 -7.08 18.33
N HIS A 52 -39.37 -6.07 17.66
CA HIS A 52 -39.66 -4.77 18.26
C HIS A 52 -40.57 -4.92 19.49
N ALA A 53 -41.65 -5.69 19.36
CA ALA A 53 -42.54 -6.00 20.47
C ALA A 53 -41.80 -6.71 21.63
N CYS A 54 -40.90 -7.65 21.33
CA CYS A 54 -40.09 -8.32 22.34
C CYS A 54 -39.11 -7.35 23.04
N ARG A 55 -38.54 -6.38 22.30
CA ARG A 55 -37.61 -5.36 22.81
C ARG A 55 -38.30 -4.35 23.72
N GLU A 56 -39.43 -3.78 23.30
CA GLU A 56 -40.17 -2.77 24.09
C GLU A 56 -40.62 -3.29 25.45
N ASN A 57 -40.87 -4.60 25.56
CA ASN A 57 -41.29 -5.20 26.81
C ASN A 57 -40.11 -5.67 27.68
N ASN A 58 -38.86 -5.33 27.32
CA ASN A 58 -37.63 -5.80 27.98
C ASN A 58 -37.58 -7.33 28.13
N MET A 59 -38.22 -8.06 27.20
CA MET A 59 -38.43 -9.49 27.33
C MET A 59 -37.47 -10.33 26.48
N LEU A 60 -36.57 -9.70 25.73
CA LEU A 60 -35.48 -10.39 25.02
C LEU A 60 -34.51 -11.00 26.02
N MET A 61 -34.85 -12.21 26.49
CA MET A 61 -33.94 -13.15 27.13
C MET A 61 -33.21 -12.62 28.37
N TYR A 62 -33.77 -11.61 29.05
CA TYR A 62 -33.39 -11.35 30.43
C TYR A 62 -33.90 -12.54 31.26
N ALA A 63 -32.99 -13.39 31.69
CA ALA A 63 -33.25 -14.22 32.85
C ALA A 63 -33.66 -13.25 33.95
N GLN A 64 -34.94 -13.25 34.33
CA GLN A 64 -35.36 -12.56 35.53
C GLN A 64 -34.56 -13.23 36.64
N SER A 65 -33.45 -12.60 37.02
CA SER A 65 -32.77 -12.84 38.27
C SER A 65 -33.73 -12.35 39.35
N SER A 66 -34.82 -13.10 39.53
CA SER A 66 -35.76 -12.99 40.62
C SER A 66 -35.05 -13.52 41.87
N SER A 67 -33.88 -12.97 42.19
CA SER A 67 -33.39 -12.92 43.54
C SER A 67 -34.29 -11.93 44.27
N SER A 68 -35.53 -12.36 44.53
CA SER A 68 -36.34 -11.81 45.60
C SER A 68 -35.55 -12.06 46.87
N SER A 69 -34.73 -11.07 47.24
CA SER A 69 -34.08 -10.95 48.53
C SER A 69 -35.17 -10.79 49.59
N SER A 70 -35.78 -11.92 49.97
CA SER A 70 -36.56 -12.03 51.19
C SER A 70 -35.59 -11.90 52.35
N SER A 71 -35.41 -10.66 52.81
CA SER A 71 -34.78 -10.30 54.07
C SER A 71 -35.61 -10.85 55.23
N SER A 72 -35.46 -12.14 55.55
CA SER A 72 -35.84 -12.68 56.85
C SER A 72 -34.62 -12.67 57.75
N ALA A 73 -34.57 -11.68 58.64
CA ALA A 73 -33.67 -11.67 59.78
C ALA A 73 -33.96 -12.88 60.68
N ALA A 74 -32.99 -13.77 60.86
CA ALA A 74 -32.95 -14.72 61.96
C ALA A 74 -31.49 -14.96 62.37
N ALA A 75 -31.18 -14.52 63.58
CA ALA A 75 -29.91 -14.74 64.26
C ALA A 75 -29.71 -16.21 64.60
N GLY A 76 -28.45 -16.68 64.57
CA GLY A 76 -28.05 -17.85 65.35
C GLY A 76 -27.07 -18.81 64.67
N SER A 77 -25.81 -18.72 65.10
CA SER A 77 -24.93 -19.85 65.45
C SER A 77 -24.44 -20.84 64.38
N SER A 78 -23.15 -20.70 64.09
CA SER A 78 -22.11 -21.74 64.04
C SER A 78 -22.51 -23.17 63.61
N SER A 79 -21.97 -23.63 62.48
CA SER A 79 -21.07 -24.79 62.42
C SER A 79 -20.68 -25.14 60.98
N THR A 80 -19.47 -25.69 60.88
CA THR A 80 -18.75 -26.19 59.73
C THR A 80 -19.51 -27.25 58.91
N ALA A 81 -19.73 -27.00 57.62
CA ALA A 81 -19.94 -28.04 56.62
C ALA A 81 -19.62 -27.53 55.21
N ALA A 82 -18.57 -28.08 54.61
CA ALA A 82 -18.30 -27.95 53.18
C ALA A 82 -19.35 -28.76 52.40
N GLY A 83 -20.36 -28.08 51.86
CA GLY A 83 -21.35 -28.64 50.94
C GLY A 83 -21.15 -28.06 49.55
N SER A 84 -20.54 -28.83 48.65
CA SER A 84 -20.41 -28.49 47.24
C SER A 84 -21.78 -28.58 46.55
N SER A 85 -22.48 -27.45 46.41
CA SER A 85 -23.72 -27.34 45.62
C SER A 85 -23.42 -26.89 44.19
N SER A 86 -23.27 -27.87 43.29
CA SER A 86 -22.92 -27.69 41.87
C SER A 86 -24.12 -27.97 40.95
N THR A 87 -25.20 -27.18 41.04
CA THR A 87 -26.44 -27.45 40.26
C THR A 87 -26.94 -26.31 39.37
N ASP A 88 -26.36 -25.11 39.41
CA ASP A 88 -26.91 -23.97 38.66
C ASP A 88 -26.26 -23.73 37.28
N SER A 89 -25.23 -24.50 36.90
CA SER A 89 -24.51 -24.32 35.63
C SER A 89 -25.24 -24.87 34.39
N SER A 90 -26.25 -25.74 34.56
CA SER A 90 -26.91 -26.42 33.43
C SER A 90 -27.87 -25.52 32.66
N SER A 91 -28.54 -24.56 33.31
CA SER A 91 -29.61 -23.77 32.69
C SER A 91 -29.09 -22.71 31.72
N ASN A 92 -27.95 -22.08 32.03
CA ASN A 92 -27.39 -21.00 31.19
C ASN A 92 -26.88 -21.51 29.84
N SER A 93 -26.37 -22.74 29.78
CA SER A 93 -25.90 -23.35 28.54
C SER A 93 -27.02 -23.49 27.49
N SER A 94 -28.25 -23.81 27.94
CA SER A 94 -29.40 -23.96 27.04
C SER A 94 -29.81 -22.65 26.36
N MET A 95 -29.73 -21.52 27.06
CA MET A 95 -30.09 -20.20 26.52
C MET A 95 -29.05 -19.69 25.52
N VAL A 96 -27.77 -19.94 25.78
CA VAL A 96 -26.69 -19.59 24.85
C VAL A 96 -26.81 -20.40 23.55
N GLN A 97 -27.09 -21.70 23.63
CA GLN A 97 -27.35 -22.55 22.46
C GLN A 97 -28.58 -22.09 21.66
N LEU A 98 -29.65 -21.71 22.36
CA LEU A 98 -30.84 -21.17 21.70
C LEU A 98 -30.54 -19.85 20.97
N VAL A 99 -29.77 -18.94 21.59
CA VAL A 99 -29.34 -17.70 20.93
C VAL A 99 -28.45 -17.97 19.72
N GLU A 100 -27.48 -18.88 19.82
CA GLU A 100 -26.65 -19.30 18.68
C GLU A 100 -27.52 -19.84 17.52
N HIS A 101 -28.54 -20.66 17.84
CA HIS A 101 -29.48 -21.19 16.85
C HIS A 101 -30.36 -20.10 16.22
N LEU A 102 -30.87 -19.15 17.01
CA LEU A 102 -31.67 -18.03 16.52
C LEU A 102 -30.85 -17.14 15.59
N LEU A 103 -29.61 -16.78 15.97
CA LEU A 103 -28.70 -16.00 15.13
C LEU A 103 -28.38 -16.73 13.82
N THR A 104 -28.03 -18.01 13.90
CA THR A 104 -27.75 -18.86 12.73
C THR A 104 -28.91 -18.85 11.75
N THR A 105 -30.12 -19.11 12.25
CA THR A 105 -31.30 -19.25 11.40
C THR A 105 -31.78 -17.91 10.87
N ALA A 106 -31.68 -16.82 11.67
CA ALA A 106 -31.97 -15.47 11.22
C ALA A 106 -31.06 -15.05 10.06
N MET A 107 -29.75 -15.33 10.14
CA MET A 107 -28.81 -15.06 9.05
C MET A 107 -29.15 -15.86 7.78
N ILE A 108 -29.42 -17.16 7.90
CA ILE A 108 -29.80 -18.02 6.76
C ILE A 108 -31.06 -17.48 6.04
N ARG A 109 -31.98 -16.85 6.79
CA ARG A 109 -33.21 -16.27 6.25
C ARG A 109 -33.08 -14.81 5.81
N GLY A 110 -31.93 -14.17 6.03
CA GLY A 110 -31.71 -12.76 5.67
C GLY A 110 -32.37 -11.74 6.61
N HIS A 111 -32.70 -12.13 7.85
CA HIS A 111 -33.36 -11.26 8.83
C HIS A 111 -32.34 -10.41 9.60
N ASN A 112 -31.75 -9.40 8.95
CA ASN A 112 -30.66 -8.58 9.54
C ASN A 112 -31.08 -7.86 10.83
N ASP A 113 -32.27 -7.24 10.86
CA ASP A 113 -32.76 -6.55 12.06
C ASP A 113 -32.85 -7.50 13.26
N LEU A 114 -33.26 -8.73 13.01
CA LEU A 114 -33.39 -9.77 14.03
C LEU A 114 -32.02 -10.22 14.55
N VAL A 115 -31.02 -10.31 13.67
CA VAL A 115 -29.63 -10.55 14.09
C VAL A 115 -29.17 -9.45 15.03
N ASP A 116 -29.44 -8.19 14.71
CA ASP A 116 -29.06 -7.04 15.54
C ASP A 116 -29.72 -7.10 16.93
N GLY A 117 -31.02 -7.36 16.99
CA GLY A 117 -31.74 -7.44 18.27
C GLY A 117 -31.37 -8.65 19.12
N VAL A 118 -31.06 -9.79 18.49
CA VAL A 118 -30.65 -10.99 19.21
C VAL A 118 -29.20 -10.86 19.70
N ALA A 119 -28.31 -10.21 18.93
CA ALA A 119 -26.93 -9.94 19.34
C ALA A 119 -26.83 -8.98 20.55
N ASP A 120 -27.77 -8.04 20.67
CA ASP A 120 -27.88 -7.15 21.83
C ASP A 120 -28.35 -7.88 23.12
N ALA A 121 -28.88 -9.11 23.01
CA ALA A 121 -29.44 -9.83 24.16
C ALA A 121 -28.35 -10.32 25.15
N PRO A 122 -28.60 -10.32 26.47
CA PRO A 122 -27.60 -10.75 27.46
C PRO A 122 -27.00 -12.15 27.25
N PRO A 123 -27.75 -13.18 26.80
CA PRO A 123 -27.13 -14.48 26.54
C PRO A 123 -26.22 -14.48 25.30
N ALA A 124 -26.43 -13.59 24.32
CA ALA A 124 -25.52 -13.44 23.18
C ALA A 124 -24.14 -12.93 23.63
N GLN A 125 -24.11 -12.09 24.66
CA GLN A 125 -22.88 -11.58 25.26
C GLN A 125 -22.04 -12.69 25.92
N GLN A 126 -22.62 -13.87 26.15
CA GLN A 126 -21.95 -15.05 26.71
C GLN A 126 -21.49 -16.04 25.63
N LEU A 127 -21.68 -15.74 24.34
CA LEU A 127 -21.21 -16.59 23.26
C LEU A 127 -19.69 -16.73 23.30
N SER A 128 -19.22 -17.97 23.18
CA SER A 128 -17.79 -18.26 23.10
C SER A 128 -17.17 -17.63 21.85
N PRO A 129 -15.88 -17.28 21.85
CA PRO A 129 -15.18 -16.75 20.66
C PRO A 129 -15.35 -17.64 19.43
N GLN A 130 -15.28 -18.96 19.61
CA GLN A 130 -15.47 -19.95 18.55
C GLN A 130 -16.88 -19.93 17.96
N ALA A 131 -17.92 -19.76 18.80
CA ALA A 131 -19.30 -19.66 18.33
C ALA A 131 -19.48 -18.37 17.51
N VAL A 132 -18.94 -17.25 17.98
CA VAL A 132 -19.00 -15.98 17.23
C VAL A 132 -18.24 -16.09 15.90
N ALA A 133 -17.07 -16.72 15.88
CA ALA A 133 -16.32 -16.97 14.64
C ALA A 133 -17.13 -17.80 13.63
N LYS A 134 -17.87 -18.82 14.07
CA LYS A 134 -18.77 -19.60 13.21
C LYS A 134 -19.90 -18.76 12.63
N LEU A 135 -20.51 -17.89 13.44
CA LEU A 135 -21.57 -16.98 12.99
C LEU A 135 -21.05 -15.99 11.96
N LEU A 136 -19.87 -15.41 12.17
CA LEU A 136 -19.21 -14.54 11.20
C LEU A 136 -18.85 -15.28 9.90
N CYS A 137 -18.30 -16.49 9.99
CA CYS A 137 -18.04 -17.35 8.83
C CYS A 137 -19.32 -17.60 8.01
N LEU A 138 -20.41 -17.96 8.69
CA LEU A 138 -21.70 -18.20 8.04
C LEU A 138 -22.19 -16.93 7.35
N ARG A 139 -22.07 -15.77 8.00
CA ARG A 139 -22.48 -14.50 7.40
C ARG A 139 -21.71 -14.18 6.13
N ILE A 140 -20.38 -14.29 6.15
CA ILE A 140 -19.50 -14.11 4.98
C ILE A 140 -19.87 -15.08 3.85
N GLN A 141 -20.37 -16.28 4.16
CA GLN A 141 -20.74 -17.26 3.14
C GLN A 141 -22.10 -16.99 2.49
N LEU A 142 -23.03 -16.40 3.25
CA LEU A 142 -24.39 -16.11 2.82
C LEU A 142 -24.50 -14.78 2.07
N GLU A 143 -23.66 -13.81 2.40
CA GLU A 143 -23.61 -12.53 1.71
C GLU A 143 -22.98 -12.72 0.32
N GLN A 144 -23.64 -12.22 -0.72
CA GLN A 144 -23.09 -12.21 -2.07
C GLN A 144 -22.24 -10.94 -2.22
N PRO A 145 -21.09 -10.98 -2.91
CA PRO A 145 -20.36 -9.77 -3.24
C PRO A 145 -21.26 -8.88 -4.11
N ASP A 146 -21.49 -7.65 -3.68
CA ASP A 146 -22.21 -6.64 -4.46
C ASP A 146 -21.30 -6.18 -5.63
N GLU A 147 -21.14 -7.02 -6.66
CA GLU A 147 -20.33 -6.70 -7.85
C GLU A 147 -20.99 -5.61 -8.71
N GLU A 148 -22.29 -5.33 -8.53
CA GLU A 148 -23.06 -4.41 -9.39
C GLU A 148 -23.22 -2.98 -8.82
N SER A 149 -22.79 -2.72 -7.57
CA SER A 149 -23.04 -1.41 -6.91
C SER A 149 -21.85 -0.44 -6.88
N GLU A 150 -20.76 -0.69 -7.61
CA GLU A 150 -19.63 0.25 -7.64
C GLU A 150 -19.91 1.57 -8.39
N HIS A 151 -21.01 1.65 -9.16
CA HIS A 151 -21.35 2.87 -9.90
C HIS A 151 -22.31 3.84 -9.21
N ASP A 152 -22.95 3.45 -8.09
CA ASP A 152 -23.93 4.30 -7.39
C ASP A 152 -23.41 4.69 -5.99
N LEU A 153 -22.38 5.53 -5.97
CA LEU A 153 -21.76 6.06 -4.73
C LEU A 153 -22.67 6.95 -3.87
N GLU A 154 -23.91 7.21 -4.29
CA GLU A 154 -24.82 8.11 -3.56
C GLU A 154 -25.72 7.41 -2.52
N ASP A 155 -25.82 6.07 -2.52
CA ASP A 155 -26.70 5.36 -1.58
C ASP A 155 -25.93 4.85 -0.33
N GLU A 156 -25.48 5.80 0.50
CA GLU A 156 -24.81 5.55 1.80
C GLU A 156 -25.67 4.65 2.72
N ASP A 157 -27.00 4.72 2.57
CA ASP A 157 -27.98 3.94 3.34
C ASP A 157 -28.01 2.45 2.92
N ALA A 158 -27.78 2.14 1.65
CA ALA A 158 -27.66 0.76 1.18
C ALA A 158 -26.37 0.11 1.71
N ALA A 159 -25.27 0.86 1.69
CA ALA A 159 -24.00 0.44 2.29
C ALA A 159 -24.13 0.19 3.80
N ALA A 160 -24.83 1.07 4.52
CA ALA A 160 -25.08 0.91 5.95
C ALA A 160 -25.90 -0.35 6.27
N ARG A 161 -26.89 -0.68 5.42
CA ARG A 161 -27.73 -1.88 5.56
C ARG A 161 -26.98 -3.20 5.30
N ALA A 162 -26.06 -3.22 4.34
CA ALA A 162 -25.21 -4.40 4.11
C ALA A 162 -24.30 -4.68 5.33
N VAL A 163 -23.76 -3.62 5.94
CA VAL A 163 -22.83 -3.72 7.06
C VAL A 163 -23.51 -3.97 8.42
N SER A 164 -24.82 -3.70 8.56
CA SER A 164 -25.50 -3.73 9.87
C SER A 164 -25.37 -5.08 10.59
N GLY A 165 -25.60 -6.18 9.88
CA GLY A 165 -25.53 -7.53 10.44
C GLY A 165 -24.13 -7.93 10.91
N PHE A 166 -23.08 -7.47 10.22
CA PHE A 166 -21.71 -7.65 10.68
C PHE A 166 -21.41 -6.78 11.91
N ALA A 167 -21.85 -5.53 11.91
CA ALA A 167 -21.60 -4.60 13.00
C ALA A 167 -22.19 -5.10 14.33
N ALA A 168 -23.37 -5.71 14.31
CA ALA A 168 -23.96 -6.31 15.51
C ALA A 168 -23.15 -7.50 16.03
N LEU A 169 -22.73 -8.41 15.16
CA LEU A 169 -21.91 -9.56 15.55
C LEU A 169 -20.53 -9.13 16.06
N LEU A 170 -19.92 -8.10 15.46
CA LEU A 170 -18.61 -7.57 15.86
C LEU A 170 -18.63 -6.88 17.24
N LYS A 171 -19.79 -6.45 17.73
CA LYS A 171 -19.95 -5.89 19.10
C LYS A 171 -19.89 -6.97 20.19
N LEU A 172 -20.04 -8.25 19.84
CA LEU A 172 -20.08 -9.32 20.83
C LEU A 172 -18.72 -9.48 21.55
N PRO A 173 -18.70 -9.70 22.89
CA PRO A 173 -17.47 -9.85 23.66
C PRO A 173 -16.59 -11.00 23.17
N GLY A 174 -17.22 -12.08 22.67
CA GLY A 174 -16.51 -13.21 22.08
C GLY A 174 -15.59 -12.82 20.91
N VAL A 175 -15.92 -11.75 20.17
CA VAL A 175 -15.07 -11.22 19.09
C VAL A 175 -13.77 -10.64 19.65
N LYS A 176 -13.86 -9.86 20.73
CA LYS A 176 -12.69 -9.25 21.36
C LYS A 176 -11.75 -10.27 21.98
N ALA A 177 -12.28 -11.44 22.35
CA ALA A 177 -11.52 -12.58 22.88
C ALA A 177 -11.13 -13.61 21.79
N MET A 178 -11.37 -13.31 20.51
CA MET A 178 -11.03 -14.19 19.40
C MET A 178 -9.52 -14.34 19.26
N GLN A 179 -9.09 -15.57 18.96
CA GLN A 179 -7.68 -15.85 18.76
C GLN A 179 -7.21 -15.37 17.37
N PRO A 180 -5.96 -14.90 17.23
CA PRO A 180 -5.43 -14.42 15.94
C PRO A 180 -5.55 -15.43 14.79
N ALA A 181 -5.45 -16.73 15.07
CA ALA A 181 -5.58 -17.78 14.05
C ALA A 181 -7.01 -17.92 13.49
N GLU A 182 -8.03 -17.77 14.34
CA GLU A 182 -9.44 -17.77 13.91
C GLU A 182 -9.75 -16.52 13.10
N LEU A 183 -9.25 -15.37 13.56
CA LEU A 183 -9.37 -14.10 12.86
C LEU A 183 -8.70 -14.13 11.48
N ALA A 184 -7.50 -14.69 11.39
CA ALA A 184 -6.77 -14.86 10.13
C ALA A 184 -7.56 -15.72 9.12
N SER A 185 -8.23 -16.76 9.61
CA SER A 185 -9.08 -17.63 8.79
C SER A 185 -10.32 -16.88 8.28
N LEU A 186 -10.93 -16.04 9.12
CA LEU A 186 -12.07 -15.18 8.75
C LEU A 186 -11.68 -14.12 7.73
N VAL A 187 -10.58 -13.39 7.95
CA VAL A 187 -10.08 -12.37 7.00
C VAL A 187 -9.75 -13.02 5.65
N SER A 188 -9.10 -14.18 5.66
CA SER A 188 -8.80 -14.95 4.44
C SER A 188 -10.06 -15.43 3.70
N LEU A 189 -11.13 -15.75 4.43
CA LEU A 189 -12.42 -16.12 3.83
C LEU A 189 -13.12 -14.90 3.23
N ALA A 190 -13.20 -13.80 3.99
CA ALA A 190 -13.82 -12.55 3.56
C ALA A 190 -13.15 -11.99 2.31
N ARG A 191 -11.81 -11.95 2.29
CA ARG A 191 -11.01 -11.56 1.12
C ARG A 191 -11.36 -12.40 -0.11
N ARG A 192 -11.38 -13.73 0.03
CA ARG A 192 -11.69 -14.66 -1.09
C ARG A 192 -13.12 -14.49 -1.63
N ARG A 193 -14.01 -13.90 -0.83
CA ARG A 193 -15.40 -13.61 -1.18
C ARG A 193 -15.63 -12.15 -1.56
N GLY A 194 -14.60 -11.31 -1.59
CA GLY A 194 -14.72 -9.88 -1.92
C GLY A 194 -15.31 -8.99 -0.81
N HIS A 195 -15.49 -9.50 0.41
CA HIS A 195 -16.07 -8.71 1.52
C HIS A 195 -15.02 -7.83 2.22
N LEU A 196 -14.45 -6.86 1.49
CA LEU A 196 -13.40 -5.98 2.01
C LEU A 196 -13.92 -5.01 3.08
N ARG A 197 -15.18 -4.55 2.99
CA ARG A 197 -15.81 -3.75 4.05
C ARG A 197 -15.89 -4.51 5.38
N PHE A 198 -16.17 -5.82 5.34
CA PHE A 198 -16.13 -6.64 6.53
C PHE A 198 -14.73 -6.68 7.14
N VAL A 199 -13.69 -6.84 6.30
CA VAL A 199 -12.29 -6.80 6.75
C VAL A 199 -11.99 -5.45 7.44
N GLN A 200 -12.43 -4.34 6.87
CA GLN A 200 -12.31 -3.01 7.49
C GLN A 200 -12.99 -2.94 8.88
N CYS A 201 -14.23 -3.42 8.98
CA CYS A 201 -14.95 -3.45 10.26
C CYS A 201 -14.24 -4.33 11.29
N VAL A 202 -13.70 -5.48 10.88
CA VAL A 202 -12.94 -6.37 11.75
C VAL A 202 -11.68 -5.69 12.28
N ILE A 203 -10.93 -5.02 11.41
CA ILE A 203 -9.69 -4.33 11.78
C ILE A 203 -9.95 -3.26 12.86
N ARG A 204 -11.02 -2.48 12.69
CA ARG A 204 -11.41 -1.43 13.65
C ARG A 204 -11.96 -1.99 14.96
N ALA A 205 -12.70 -3.11 14.92
CA ALA A 205 -13.43 -3.63 16.08
C ALA A 205 -12.64 -4.64 16.92
N VAL A 206 -11.69 -5.37 16.32
CA VAL A 206 -11.08 -6.55 16.91
C VAL A 206 -9.61 -6.29 17.26
N PRO A 207 -9.24 -6.21 18.57
CA PRO A 207 -7.86 -5.95 18.97
C PRO A 207 -6.86 -7.00 18.47
N ALA A 208 -7.30 -8.26 18.32
CA ALA A 208 -6.47 -9.34 17.77
C ALA A 208 -6.05 -9.11 16.30
N ALA A 209 -6.69 -8.17 15.58
CA ALA A 209 -6.28 -7.78 14.23
C ALA A 209 -4.84 -7.22 14.19
N GLN A 210 -4.38 -6.65 15.31
CA GLN A 210 -3.00 -6.16 15.47
C GLN A 210 -1.95 -7.28 15.40
N GLN A 211 -2.36 -8.55 15.52
CA GLN A 211 -1.48 -9.73 15.51
C GLN A 211 -1.78 -10.67 14.33
N LEU A 212 -2.30 -10.13 13.23
CA LEU A 212 -2.53 -10.92 12.04
C LEU A 212 -1.21 -11.49 11.48
N PRO A 213 -1.19 -12.74 11.00
CA PRO A 213 -0.03 -13.29 10.31
C PRO A 213 0.33 -12.45 9.08
N SER A 214 1.62 -12.20 8.85
CA SER A 214 2.15 -11.35 7.77
C SER A 214 1.55 -11.68 6.40
N ARG A 215 1.45 -12.98 6.08
CA ARG A 215 0.91 -13.45 4.81
C ARG A 215 -0.56 -13.09 4.61
N VAL A 216 -1.39 -13.20 5.65
CA VAL A 216 -2.82 -12.87 5.58
C VAL A 216 -3.01 -11.36 5.45
N LEU A 217 -2.19 -10.59 6.16
CA LEU A 217 -2.18 -9.14 6.06
C LEU A 217 -1.76 -8.66 4.67
N CYS A 218 -0.67 -9.20 4.13
CA CYS A 218 -0.20 -8.94 2.79
C CYS A 218 -1.27 -9.29 1.73
N ASP A 219 -1.90 -10.47 1.84
CA ASP A 219 -2.99 -10.85 0.93
C ASP A 219 -4.20 -9.89 1.04
N ALA A 220 -4.50 -9.38 2.24
CA ALA A 220 -5.58 -8.41 2.47
C ALA A 220 -5.25 -7.02 1.88
N LEU A 221 -4.01 -6.54 2.05
CA LEU A 221 -3.51 -5.31 1.43
C LEU A 221 -3.59 -5.37 -0.09
N LEU A 222 -3.13 -6.47 -0.68
CA LEU A 222 -3.21 -6.70 -2.12
C LEU A 222 -4.65 -6.69 -2.63
N ALA A 223 -5.57 -7.35 -1.93
CA ALA A 223 -6.98 -7.34 -2.31
C ALA A 223 -7.62 -5.96 -2.12
N ALA A 224 -7.23 -5.20 -1.10
CA ALA A 224 -7.73 -3.85 -0.85
C ALA A 224 -7.28 -2.86 -1.93
N GLY A 225 -6.00 -2.91 -2.32
CA GLY A 225 -5.47 -2.06 -3.37
C GLY A 225 -5.96 -2.43 -4.77
N ALA A 226 -6.11 -3.72 -5.07
CA ALA A 226 -6.73 -4.17 -6.33
C ALA A 226 -8.21 -3.75 -6.47
N ALA A 227 -8.90 -3.51 -5.34
CA ALA A 227 -10.27 -2.98 -5.31
C ALA A 227 -10.31 -1.45 -5.10
N GLU A 228 -9.15 -0.78 -5.21
CA GLU A 228 -8.96 0.66 -5.05
C GLU A 228 -9.51 1.22 -3.73
N LYS A 229 -9.53 0.40 -2.67
CA LYS A 229 -10.02 0.80 -1.33
C LYS A 229 -8.88 1.42 -0.52
N ARG A 230 -8.40 2.60 -0.93
CA ARG A 230 -7.27 3.32 -0.30
C ARG A 230 -7.39 3.46 1.22
N GLN A 231 -8.57 3.79 1.74
CA GLN A 231 -8.82 3.88 3.18
C GLN A 231 -8.55 2.55 3.91
N LEU A 232 -8.91 1.42 3.31
CA LEU A 232 -8.64 0.10 3.89
C LEU A 232 -7.15 -0.24 3.82
N VAL A 233 -6.45 0.15 2.75
CA VAL A 233 -4.98 0.01 2.65
C VAL A 233 -4.30 0.77 3.78
N GLN A 234 -4.65 2.03 4.01
CA GLN A 234 -4.11 2.85 5.09
C GLN A 234 -4.37 2.22 6.47
N GLU A 235 -5.60 1.81 6.76
CA GLU A 235 -5.94 1.16 8.03
C GLU A 235 -5.19 -0.16 8.26
N LEU A 236 -4.99 -0.94 7.19
CA LEU A 236 -4.20 -2.17 7.23
C LEU A 236 -2.71 -1.87 7.46
N ALA A 237 -2.19 -0.81 6.83
CA ALA A 237 -0.80 -0.36 6.94
C ALA A 237 -0.47 0.17 8.35
N GLU A 238 -1.45 0.75 9.05
CA GLU A 238 -1.30 1.23 10.43
C GLU A 238 -1.23 0.11 11.48
N LEU A 239 -1.57 -1.14 11.12
CA LEU A 239 -1.53 -2.25 12.05
C LEU A 239 -0.10 -2.57 12.51
N GLN A 240 0.05 -2.95 13.78
CA GLN A 240 1.34 -3.37 14.32
C GLN A 240 1.93 -4.57 13.56
N ALA A 241 1.08 -5.50 13.10
CA ALA A 241 1.50 -6.61 12.24
C ALA A 241 2.07 -6.16 10.88
N ALA A 242 1.63 -5.01 10.37
CA ALA A 242 2.09 -4.45 9.09
C ALA A 242 3.51 -3.88 9.19
N GLN A 243 3.84 -3.32 10.35
CA GLN A 243 5.19 -2.84 10.69
C GLN A 243 6.18 -3.99 10.90
N GLN A 244 5.71 -5.24 10.97
CA GLN A 244 6.50 -6.44 11.21
C GLN A 244 6.30 -7.51 10.13
N LEU A 245 6.10 -7.11 8.87
CA LEU A 245 6.04 -8.10 7.80
C LEU A 245 7.35 -8.85 7.68
N ALA A 246 7.25 -10.12 7.29
CA ALA A 246 8.41 -10.88 6.86
C ALA A 246 8.99 -10.23 5.59
N PRO A 247 10.33 -10.13 5.43
CA PRO A 247 10.97 -9.49 4.27
C PRO A 247 10.41 -9.96 2.92
N GLY A 248 10.23 -11.28 2.74
CA GLY A 248 9.67 -11.84 1.51
C GLY A 248 8.21 -11.46 1.25
N ASP A 249 7.41 -11.20 2.29
CA ASP A 249 6.03 -10.71 2.12
C ASP A 249 6.01 -9.23 1.72
N ALA A 250 6.93 -8.41 2.23
CA ALA A 250 7.09 -7.01 1.83
C ALA A 250 7.53 -6.88 0.37
N VAL A 251 8.51 -7.70 -0.07
CA VAL A 251 8.90 -7.77 -1.49
C VAL A 251 7.72 -8.17 -2.36
N ARG A 252 6.99 -9.23 -1.98
CA ARG A 252 5.82 -9.68 -2.74
C ARG A 252 4.75 -8.60 -2.84
N LEU A 253 4.52 -7.85 -1.77
CA LEU A 253 3.59 -6.73 -1.77
C LEU A 253 4.01 -5.70 -2.82
N VAL A 254 5.24 -5.18 -2.74
CA VAL A 254 5.73 -4.15 -3.68
C VAL A 254 5.81 -4.66 -5.11
N GLN A 255 6.21 -5.92 -5.34
CA GLN A 255 6.19 -6.52 -6.68
C GLN A 255 4.79 -6.53 -7.28
N GLN A 256 3.78 -6.89 -6.50
CA GLN A 256 2.41 -6.87 -6.99
C GLN A 256 1.89 -5.45 -7.19
N LEU A 257 2.34 -4.45 -6.41
CA LEU A 257 2.04 -3.03 -6.69
C LEU A 257 2.56 -2.57 -8.06
N LEU A 258 3.74 -3.09 -8.46
CA LEU A 258 4.34 -2.74 -9.75
C LEU A 258 3.66 -3.43 -10.92
N CYS A 259 3.14 -4.65 -10.71
CA CYS A 259 2.45 -5.42 -11.73
C CYS A 259 0.98 -5.04 -11.88
N ASP A 260 0.29 -4.84 -10.76
CA ASP A 260 -1.14 -4.54 -10.71
C ASP A 260 -1.28 -3.03 -10.52
N SER A 261 -1.73 -2.32 -11.54
CA SER A 261 -1.94 -0.86 -11.47
C SER A 261 -3.01 -0.52 -10.42
N TRP A 262 -2.62 0.04 -9.27
CA TRP A 262 -3.54 0.51 -8.21
C TRP A 262 -4.23 1.84 -8.54
N GLY A 263 -4.69 2.02 -9.78
CA GLY A 263 -5.40 3.20 -10.27
C GLY A 263 -4.51 4.44 -10.49
N GLU A 264 -3.90 4.97 -9.43
CA GLU A 264 -3.27 6.31 -9.40
C GLU A 264 -1.73 6.30 -9.39
N GLY A 265 -1.12 5.14 -9.64
CA GLY A 265 0.34 4.97 -9.76
C GLY A 265 1.02 4.44 -8.51
N VAL A 266 2.31 4.11 -8.62
CA VAL A 266 3.06 3.42 -7.56
C VAL A 266 3.36 4.35 -6.38
N TYR A 267 3.60 5.64 -6.65
CA TYR A 267 3.88 6.65 -5.61
C TYR A 267 2.77 6.73 -4.57
N GLU A 268 1.52 6.86 -5.00
CA GLU A 268 0.38 7.05 -4.09
C GLU A 268 0.09 5.79 -3.26
N ALA A 269 0.28 4.62 -3.87
CA ALA A 269 0.20 3.35 -3.15
C ALA A 269 1.32 3.24 -2.09
N LEU A 270 2.54 3.68 -2.40
CA LEU A 270 3.65 3.69 -1.44
C LEU A 270 3.45 4.72 -0.32
N GLU A 271 2.81 5.86 -0.61
CA GLU A 271 2.43 6.86 0.40
C GLU A 271 1.40 6.27 1.39
N ASP A 272 0.37 5.57 0.88
CA ASP A 272 -0.61 4.87 1.73
C ASP A 272 0.03 3.76 2.59
N LEU A 273 1.18 3.22 2.17
CA LEU A 273 1.95 2.18 2.86
C LEU A 273 3.11 2.73 3.70
N GLU A 274 3.30 4.05 3.77
CA GLU A 274 4.35 4.70 4.58
C GLU A 274 4.37 4.20 6.04
N PRO A 275 3.22 4.01 6.74
CA PRO A 275 3.20 3.53 8.12
C PRO A 275 3.89 2.17 8.34
N MET A 276 4.00 1.35 7.29
CA MET A 276 4.63 0.03 7.37
C MET A 276 6.15 0.10 7.41
N GLN A 277 6.74 1.25 7.08
CA GLN A 277 8.19 1.42 6.98
C GLN A 277 8.84 0.34 6.10
N LEU A 278 8.29 0.12 4.91
CA LEU A 278 8.71 -0.97 3.99
C LEU A 278 10.22 -0.96 3.75
N GLY A 279 10.85 0.22 3.63
CA GLY A 279 12.31 0.33 3.46
C GLY A 279 13.12 -0.21 4.64
N SER A 280 12.55 -0.40 5.83
CA SER A 280 13.23 -1.04 6.98
C SER A 280 13.12 -2.56 6.98
N GLN A 281 12.14 -3.09 6.23
CA GLN A 281 11.84 -4.52 6.15
C GLN A 281 12.54 -5.20 4.96
N LEU A 282 12.98 -4.42 3.98
CA LEU A 282 13.67 -4.88 2.78
C LEU A 282 15.18 -4.93 2.99
N THR A 283 15.82 -5.96 2.43
CA THR A 283 17.28 -6.00 2.26
C THR A 283 17.72 -5.25 1.00
N GLY A 284 19.00 -4.88 0.91
CA GLY A 284 19.55 -4.23 -0.29
C GLY A 284 19.38 -5.06 -1.57
N GLY A 285 19.55 -6.39 -1.49
CA GLY A 285 19.35 -7.28 -2.63
C GLY A 285 17.89 -7.38 -3.09
N GLU A 286 16.96 -7.42 -2.14
CA GLU A 286 15.52 -7.39 -2.43
C GLU A 286 15.10 -6.05 -3.05
N LEU A 287 15.65 -4.94 -2.57
CA LEU A 287 15.42 -3.63 -3.16
C LEU A 287 15.95 -3.55 -4.59
N LEU A 288 17.15 -4.09 -4.87
CA LEU A 288 17.68 -4.19 -6.23
C LEU A 288 16.77 -5.01 -7.15
N GLN A 289 16.19 -6.10 -6.64
CA GLN A 289 15.21 -6.88 -7.40
C GLN A 289 13.97 -6.04 -7.74
N LEU A 290 13.43 -5.30 -6.76
CA LEU A 290 12.28 -4.42 -6.96
C LEU A 290 12.57 -3.29 -7.96
N LEU A 291 13.76 -2.69 -7.89
CA LEU A 291 14.19 -1.66 -8.84
C LEU A 291 14.26 -2.18 -10.28
N ARG A 292 14.69 -3.44 -10.48
CA ARG A 292 14.66 -4.07 -11.81
C ARG A 292 13.26 -4.33 -12.31
N GLU A 293 12.37 -4.79 -11.44
CA GLU A 293 10.95 -4.97 -11.78
C GLU A 293 10.29 -3.63 -12.14
N ALA A 294 10.62 -2.55 -11.44
CA ALA A 294 10.11 -1.21 -11.75
C ALA A 294 10.56 -0.68 -13.12
N ILE A 295 11.74 -1.05 -13.62
CA ILE A 295 12.15 -0.72 -14.99
C ILE A 295 11.17 -1.32 -16.02
N HIS A 296 10.54 -2.45 -15.68
CA HIS A 296 9.64 -3.19 -16.55
C HIS A 296 8.17 -2.78 -16.34
N SER A 297 7.88 -1.98 -15.33
CA SER A 297 6.55 -1.41 -15.12
C SER A 297 6.29 -0.29 -16.11
N ASP A 298 5.02 -0.11 -16.49
CA ASP A 298 4.62 0.99 -17.37
C ASP A 298 4.74 2.37 -16.69
N ASP A 299 4.89 2.39 -15.36
CA ASP A 299 5.07 3.59 -14.55
C ASP A 299 6.57 3.95 -14.45
N GLY A 300 7.01 4.86 -15.32
CA GLY A 300 8.38 5.36 -15.31
C GLY A 300 8.81 5.95 -13.96
N SER A 301 7.89 6.47 -13.13
CA SER A 301 8.20 7.03 -11.80
C SER A 301 8.58 5.97 -10.77
N ALA A 302 8.11 4.73 -10.95
CA ALA A 302 8.24 3.67 -9.95
C ALA A 302 9.69 3.40 -9.54
N VAL A 303 10.65 3.56 -10.47
CA VAL A 303 12.09 3.42 -10.17
C VAL A 303 12.55 4.47 -9.14
N SER A 304 12.08 5.72 -9.25
CA SER A 304 12.41 6.77 -8.28
C SER A 304 11.77 6.50 -6.93
N ASP A 305 10.50 6.09 -6.92
CA ASP A 305 9.75 5.87 -5.68
C ASP A 305 10.31 4.70 -4.87
N ILE A 306 10.66 3.61 -5.54
CA ILE A 306 11.33 2.46 -4.91
C ILE A 306 12.73 2.84 -4.43
N ALA A 307 13.50 3.62 -5.20
CA ALA A 307 14.82 4.06 -4.77
C ALA A 307 14.76 4.91 -3.48
N GLY A 308 13.63 5.59 -3.24
CA GLY A 308 13.33 6.35 -2.03
C GLY A 308 13.07 5.50 -0.77
N LEU A 309 12.94 4.17 -0.88
CA LEU A 309 12.69 3.28 0.26
C LEU A 309 13.92 3.14 1.17
N THR A 310 14.08 4.11 2.08
CA THR A 310 15.08 4.09 3.14
C THR A 310 14.61 3.26 4.35
N PRO A 311 15.50 2.58 5.09
CA PRO A 311 16.96 2.47 4.90
C PRO A 311 17.46 1.45 3.88
N ALA A 312 16.62 0.63 3.24
CA ALA A 312 17.07 -0.45 2.34
C ALA A 312 18.00 0.05 1.21
N SER A 313 17.77 1.25 0.69
CA SER A 313 18.65 1.88 -0.32
C SER A 313 20.11 1.99 0.12
N HIS A 314 20.35 2.14 1.43
CA HIS A 314 21.67 2.27 2.01
C HIS A 314 22.34 0.91 2.29
N GLN A 315 21.57 -0.18 2.20
CA GLN A 315 22.05 -1.54 2.42
C GLN A 315 22.43 -2.26 1.12
N ILE A 316 22.36 -1.58 -0.03
CA ILE A 316 22.81 -2.12 -1.31
C ILE A 316 24.34 -2.23 -1.30
N ASP A 317 24.84 -3.45 -1.10
CA ASP A 317 26.26 -3.80 -1.11
C ASP A 317 26.68 -4.56 -2.38
N ASP A 318 25.73 -5.16 -3.11
CA ASP A 318 25.94 -5.81 -4.40
C ASP A 318 26.15 -4.78 -5.53
N ILE A 319 27.38 -4.30 -5.68
CA ILE A 319 27.77 -3.34 -6.72
C ILE A 319 27.64 -3.92 -8.13
N GLU A 320 27.86 -5.22 -8.31
CA GLU A 320 27.66 -5.88 -9.61
C GLU A 320 26.18 -5.90 -9.98
N GLY A 321 25.33 -6.28 -9.02
CA GLY A 321 23.87 -6.24 -9.17
C GLY A 321 23.34 -4.83 -9.44
N TYR A 322 23.87 -3.81 -8.74
CA TYR A 322 23.51 -2.41 -8.97
C TYR A 322 23.97 -1.92 -10.36
N THR A 323 25.17 -2.30 -10.80
CA THR A 323 25.68 -1.99 -12.14
C THR A 323 24.78 -2.61 -13.21
N ALA A 324 24.35 -3.87 -13.02
CA ALA A 324 23.42 -4.52 -13.94
C ALA A 324 22.06 -3.81 -14.00
N PHE A 325 21.54 -3.34 -12.86
CA PHE A 325 20.32 -2.53 -12.79
C PHE A 325 20.45 -1.23 -13.61
N LEU A 326 21.52 -0.46 -13.42
CA LEU A 326 21.74 0.77 -14.19
C LEU A 326 21.86 0.49 -15.69
N GLN A 327 22.57 -0.58 -16.05
CA GLN A 327 22.68 -0.99 -17.45
C GLN A 327 21.30 -1.31 -18.06
N GLU A 328 20.47 -2.03 -17.32
CA GLU A 328 19.13 -2.41 -17.71
C GLU A 328 18.21 -1.18 -17.84
N ALA A 329 18.29 -0.22 -16.92
CA ALA A 329 17.52 1.03 -16.99
C ALA A 329 17.87 1.84 -18.24
N LEU A 330 19.17 1.93 -18.57
CA LEU A 330 19.65 2.60 -19.78
C LEU A 330 19.23 1.88 -21.06
N CYS A 331 19.17 0.55 -21.05
CA CYS A 331 18.73 -0.25 -22.20
C CYS A 331 17.23 -0.16 -22.45
N ASN A 332 16.41 -0.06 -21.40
CA ASN A 332 14.96 0.08 -21.49
C ASN A 332 14.48 1.54 -21.67
N SER A 333 15.40 2.49 -21.86
CA SER A 333 15.09 3.91 -22.08
C SER A 333 14.25 4.55 -20.96
N VAL A 334 14.48 4.15 -19.70
CA VAL A 334 13.88 4.81 -18.54
C VAL A 334 14.18 6.30 -18.59
N ASP A 335 13.20 7.14 -18.24
CA ASP A 335 13.34 8.59 -18.26
C ASP A 335 14.61 9.01 -17.48
N CYS A 336 15.43 9.83 -18.12
CA CYS A 336 16.67 10.33 -17.55
C CYS A 336 16.43 11.08 -16.23
N ASP A 337 15.32 11.78 -16.08
CA ASP A 337 15.03 12.56 -14.87
C ASP A 337 14.65 11.65 -13.70
N VAL A 338 13.92 10.55 -13.97
CA VAL A 338 13.62 9.51 -12.98
C VAL A 338 14.90 8.79 -12.57
N LEU A 339 15.67 8.30 -13.55
CA LEU A 339 16.91 7.59 -13.25
C LEU A 339 17.90 8.50 -12.52
N ARG A 340 17.92 9.81 -12.85
CA ARG A 340 18.71 10.81 -12.13
C ARG A 340 18.30 10.92 -10.66
N SER A 341 17.00 10.89 -10.36
CA SER A 341 16.49 10.90 -8.98
C SER A 341 16.95 9.64 -8.22
N ALA A 342 16.75 8.46 -8.81
CA ALA A 342 17.16 7.19 -8.21
C ALA A 342 18.68 7.12 -7.95
N VAL A 343 19.50 7.52 -8.93
CA VAL A 343 20.96 7.55 -8.83
C VAL A 343 21.45 8.48 -7.71
N ARG A 344 20.74 9.58 -7.46
CA ARG A 344 21.05 10.53 -6.37
C ARG A 344 20.76 9.91 -5.00
N ASP A 345 19.66 9.17 -4.89
CA ASP A 345 19.15 8.69 -3.61
C ASP A 345 19.77 7.34 -3.20
N LEU A 346 20.45 6.65 -4.12
CA LEU A 346 21.15 5.38 -3.88
C LEU A 346 22.66 5.58 -3.57
N PRO A 347 23.12 5.30 -2.34
CA PRO A 347 24.54 5.42 -1.98
C PRO A 347 25.48 4.51 -2.78
N ALA A 348 24.97 3.37 -3.30
CA ALA A 348 25.72 2.44 -4.14
C ALA A 348 26.31 3.10 -5.39
N THR A 349 25.69 4.19 -5.88
CA THR A 349 26.23 5.01 -6.98
C THR A 349 27.64 5.51 -6.71
N GLN A 350 27.93 5.90 -5.46
CA GLN A 350 29.24 6.43 -5.09
C GLN A 350 30.33 5.35 -5.08
N GLN A 351 29.94 4.08 -5.12
CA GLN A 351 30.81 2.90 -5.05
C GLN A 351 31.00 2.23 -6.42
N LEU A 352 30.42 2.77 -7.50
CA LEU A 352 30.54 2.19 -8.83
C LEU A 352 32.02 2.09 -9.28
N PRO A 353 32.42 0.96 -9.89
CA PRO A 353 33.78 0.81 -10.40
C PRO A 353 33.99 1.72 -11.62
N VAL A 354 35.23 2.17 -11.80
CA VAL A 354 35.64 3.08 -12.88
C VAL A 354 35.22 2.54 -14.26
N ASP A 355 35.43 1.25 -14.49
CA ASP A 355 35.11 0.61 -15.78
C ASP A 355 33.61 0.62 -16.08
N ALA A 356 32.76 0.46 -15.07
CA ALA A 356 31.30 0.53 -15.22
C ALA A 356 30.86 1.96 -15.54
N VAL A 357 31.35 2.96 -14.80
CA VAL A 357 31.03 4.37 -15.08
C VAL A 357 31.51 4.77 -16.48
N LEU A 358 32.68 4.30 -16.91
CA LEU A 358 33.17 4.51 -18.26
C LEU A 358 32.25 3.87 -19.32
N ASP A 359 31.80 2.63 -19.12
CA ASP A 359 30.85 1.96 -20.02
C ASP A 359 29.51 2.71 -20.08
N PHE A 360 28.98 3.15 -18.93
CA PHE A 360 27.76 3.97 -18.87
C PHE A 360 27.93 5.29 -19.61
N CYS A 361 29.07 5.97 -19.46
CA CYS A 361 29.34 7.19 -20.21
C CYS A 361 29.42 6.90 -21.72
N LEU A 362 30.11 5.86 -22.16
CA LEU A 362 30.21 5.50 -23.58
C LEU A 362 28.86 5.12 -24.20
N ARG A 363 28.01 4.40 -23.45
CA ARG A 363 26.63 4.10 -23.88
C ARG A 363 25.76 5.34 -23.86
N GLY A 364 25.89 6.16 -22.82
CA GLY A 364 25.25 7.47 -22.67
C GLY A 364 25.52 8.37 -23.85
N ILE A 365 26.77 8.34 -24.34
CA ILE A 365 27.16 9.08 -25.53
C ILE A 365 26.46 8.55 -26.76
N LYS A 366 26.40 7.23 -26.96
CA LYS A 366 25.69 6.65 -28.11
C LYS A 366 24.16 6.88 -28.04
N GLY A 367 23.57 6.86 -26.85
CA GLY A 367 22.15 7.15 -26.56
C GLY A 367 21.87 8.64 -26.40
N ASP A 368 20.66 9.06 -26.05
CA ASP A 368 20.25 10.48 -25.86
C ASP A 368 20.25 10.92 -24.39
N LEU A 369 21.33 10.62 -23.68
CA LEU A 369 21.26 10.58 -22.23
C LEU A 369 21.83 11.85 -21.60
N ARG A 370 20.92 12.73 -21.17
CA ARG A 370 21.17 13.85 -20.22
C ARG A 370 21.67 13.38 -18.84
N LEU A 371 21.93 12.09 -18.66
CA LEU A 371 22.49 11.49 -17.46
C LEU A 371 24.01 11.64 -17.36
N LEU A 372 24.67 11.93 -18.49
CA LEU A 372 26.13 12.08 -18.55
C LEU A 372 26.67 13.07 -17.52
N ASP A 373 26.03 14.24 -17.38
CA ASP A 373 26.47 15.27 -16.45
C ASP A 373 26.56 14.76 -15.00
N ARG A 374 25.64 13.88 -14.57
CA ARG A 374 25.67 13.27 -13.24
C ARG A 374 26.69 12.16 -13.10
N PHE A 375 26.86 11.33 -14.13
CA PHE A 375 27.94 10.35 -14.10
C PHE A 375 29.30 11.02 -13.94
N PHE A 376 29.48 12.22 -14.50
CA PHE A 376 30.70 13.01 -14.34
C PHE A 376 30.91 13.64 -12.95
N GLU A 377 29.86 13.75 -12.14
CA GLU A 377 29.97 14.17 -10.75
C GLU A 377 30.41 13.03 -9.82
N LEU A 378 30.45 11.79 -10.32
CA LEU A 378 30.81 10.64 -9.49
C LEU A 378 32.31 10.62 -9.14
N PRO A 379 32.68 10.17 -7.93
CA PRO A 379 34.07 10.05 -7.50
C PRO A 379 34.92 9.18 -8.44
N ALA A 380 34.31 8.21 -9.12
CA ALA A 380 34.97 7.34 -10.09
C ALA A 380 35.61 8.12 -11.25
N VAL A 381 35.03 9.25 -11.66
CA VAL A 381 35.50 10.07 -12.79
C VAL A 381 36.86 10.68 -12.50
N SER A 382 37.11 11.06 -11.24
CA SER A 382 38.41 11.56 -10.81
C SER A 382 39.54 10.53 -10.95
N LYS A 383 39.18 9.24 -11.04
CA LYS A 383 40.07 8.10 -11.21
C LYS A 383 40.16 7.62 -12.66
N PHE A 384 39.52 8.30 -13.61
CA PHE A 384 39.63 7.94 -15.02
C PHE A 384 41.07 8.07 -15.49
N SER A 385 41.50 7.09 -16.29
CA SER A 385 42.79 7.18 -16.96
C SER A 385 42.73 8.21 -18.08
N THR A 386 43.88 8.72 -18.50
CA THR A 386 43.99 9.62 -19.65
C THR A 386 43.37 8.98 -20.90
N ALA A 387 43.63 7.69 -21.14
CA ALA A 387 43.06 6.95 -22.26
C ALA A 387 41.52 6.89 -22.20
N ALA A 388 40.94 6.73 -21.01
CA ALA A 388 39.48 6.72 -20.83
C ALA A 388 38.87 8.10 -21.14
N ILE A 389 39.50 9.19 -20.69
CA ILE A 389 39.06 10.56 -21.00
C ILE A 389 39.16 10.82 -22.51
N GLU A 390 40.27 10.46 -23.15
CA GLU A 390 40.43 10.61 -24.60
C GLU A 390 39.38 9.80 -25.37
N GLN A 391 39.15 8.55 -24.97
CA GLN A 391 38.13 7.71 -25.58
C GLN A 391 36.74 8.33 -25.47
N LEU A 392 36.38 8.88 -24.30
CA LEU A 392 35.12 9.58 -24.12
C LEU A 392 35.05 10.80 -25.03
N LEU A 393 36.01 11.72 -24.97
CA LEU A 393 36.05 12.93 -25.81
C LEU A 393 35.96 12.60 -27.30
N LEU A 394 36.69 11.60 -27.77
CA LEU A 394 36.61 11.16 -29.17
C LEU A 394 35.24 10.58 -29.52
N ALA A 395 34.61 9.82 -28.62
CA ALA A 395 33.25 9.33 -28.81
C ALA A 395 32.24 10.49 -28.90
N MET A 396 32.39 11.53 -28.06
CA MET A 396 31.58 12.76 -28.12
C MET A 396 31.71 13.43 -29.49
N LEU A 397 32.95 13.64 -29.95
CA LEU A 397 33.27 14.30 -31.21
C LEU A 397 32.74 13.55 -32.45
N GLN A 398 32.67 12.23 -32.36
CA GLN A 398 32.11 11.40 -33.42
C GLN A 398 30.59 11.59 -33.55
N GLN A 399 29.91 11.99 -32.48
CA GLN A 399 28.47 12.20 -32.46
C GLN A 399 28.10 13.65 -32.85
N LYS A 400 28.37 14.00 -34.12
CA LYS A 400 28.25 15.36 -34.70
C LYS A 400 26.87 16.04 -34.69
N GLN A 401 25.83 15.49 -34.06
CA GLN A 401 24.44 15.92 -34.23
C GLN A 401 23.76 16.47 -32.98
N ARG A 402 24.50 16.78 -31.92
CA ARG A 402 23.87 17.26 -30.69
C ARG A 402 24.50 18.55 -30.19
N SER A 403 23.65 19.57 -30.11
CA SER A 403 23.91 20.80 -29.38
C SER A 403 24.00 20.50 -27.87
N GLY A 404 24.95 21.12 -27.17
CA GLY A 404 25.07 21.04 -25.71
C GLY A 404 26.18 20.14 -25.18
N TRP A 405 27.02 19.56 -26.05
CA TRP A 405 28.14 18.71 -25.63
C TRP A 405 29.28 19.50 -25.00
N LEU A 406 29.39 20.79 -25.31
CA LEU A 406 30.49 21.63 -24.84
C LEU A 406 30.53 21.75 -23.31
N SER A 407 29.39 21.80 -22.63
CA SER A 407 29.34 21.79 -21.16
C SER A 407 29.86 20.47 -20.61
N THR A 408 29.40 19.34 -21.15
CA THR A 408 29.80 18.01 -20.72
C THR A 408 31.30 17.75 -21.02
N MET A 409 31.81 18.20 -22.17
CA MET A 409 33.24 18.17 -22.49
C MET A 409 34.05 19.02 -21.50
N ALA A 410 33.56 20.19 -21.11
CA ALA A 410 34.22 21.04 -20.13
C ALA A 410 34.33 20.36 -18.76
N VAL A 411 33.32 19.57 -18.36
CA VAL A 411 33.38 18.76 -17.12
C VAL A 411 34.44 17.67 -17.24
N LEU A 412 34.49 16.94 -18.36
CA LEU A 412 35.53 15.93 -18.61
C LEU A 412 36.95 16.51 -18.57
N LEU A 413 37.15 17.71 -19.13
CA LEU A 413 38.44 18.38 -19.13
C LEU A 413 38.90 18.87 -17.76
N ARG A 414 38.01 18.93 -16.75
CA ARG A 414 38.41 19.19 -15.36
C ARG A 414 38.99 17.98 -14.65
N ALA A 415 38.78 16.78 -15.18
CA ALA A 415 39.29 15.58 -14.54
C ALA A 415 40.84 15.65 -14.48
N PRO A 416 41.49 15.22 -13.38
CA PRO A 416 42.93 15.37 -13.22
C PRO A 416 43.76 14.77 -14.36
N ALA A 417 43.31 13.64 -14.91
CA ALA A 417 43.99 12.96 -16.01
C ALA A 417 43.83 13.68 -17.38
N ALA A 418 42.91 14.65 -17.49
CA ALA A 418 42.75 15.47 -18.69
C ALA A 418 44.00 16.31 -18.98
N GLY A 419 44.79 16.66 -17.96
CA GLY A 419 46.06 17.38 -18.13
C GLY A 419 47.12 16.62 -18.95
N GLN A 420 46.92 15.33 -19.20
CA GLN A 420 47.84 14.48 -19.97
C GLN A 420 47.27 14.04 -21.33
N ILE A 421 46.14 14.60 -21.77
CA ILE A 421 45.58 14.22 -23.08
C ILE A 421 46.55 14.55 -24.21
N SER A 422 46.48 13.77 -25.27
CA SER A 422 47.24 13.96 -26.50
C SER A 422 46.88 15.30 -27.15
N VAL A 423 47.91 15.88 -27.78
CA VAL A 423 47.80 17.11 -28.56
C VAL A 423 46.77 16.95 -29.69
N GLU A 424 46.67 15.76 -30.26
CA GLU A 424 45.70 15.40 -31.30
C GLU A 424 44.26 15.50 -30.79
N THR A 425 43.98 14.91 -29.62
CA THR A 425 42.65 14.97 -29.01
C THR A 425 42.31 16.41 -28.60
N ALA A 426 43.25 17.14 -27.98
CA ALA A 426 43.05 18.55 -27.62
C ALA A 426 42.74 19.43 -28.85
N ALA A 427 43.47 19.24 -29.95
CA ALA A 427 43.23 19.95 -31.21
C ALA A 427 41.85 19.62 -31.80
N ALA A 428 41.42 18.36 -31.72
CA ALA A 428 40.11 17.93 -32.21
C ALA A 428 38.96 18.53 -31.40
N VAL A 429 39.08 18.56 -30.06
CA VAL A 429 38.11 19.20 -29.17
C VAL A 429 38.04 20.71 -29.44
N LEU A 430 39.19 21.38 -29.59
CA LEU A 430 39.23 22.81 -29.91
C LEU A 430 38.57 23.11 -31.26
N LYS A 431 38.88 22.30 -32.28
CA LYS A 431 38.27 22.42 -33.61
C LYS A 431 36.77 22.28 -33.55
N TYR A 432 36.25 21.34 -32.75
CA TYR A 432 34.81 21.17 -32.54
C TYR A 432 34.17 22.35 -31.81
N ALA A 433 34.79 22.84 -30.73
CA ALA A 433 34.29 23.99 -29.98
C ALA A 433 34.19 25.27 -30.84
N VAL A 434 35.07 25.41 -31.82
CA VAL A 434 35.01 26.48 -32.82
C VAL A 434 33.89 26.27 -33.85
N GLN A 435 33.56 25.02 -34.19
CA GLN A 435 32.51 24.70 -35.18
C GLN A 435 31.09 24.81 -34.61
N GLU A 436 30.90 24.46 -33.33
CA GLU A 436 29.60 24.41 -32.63
C GLU A 436 29.13 25.78 -32.11
N GLN A 437 29.62 26.89 -32.66
CA GLN A 437 29.15 28.20 -32.20
C GLN A 437 27.64 28.31 -32.42
N PRO A 438 26.86 28.62 -31.36
CA PRO A 438 25.42 28.72 -31.47
C PRO A 438 25.09 29.82 -32.49
N PRO A 439 24.11 29.61 -33.39
CA PRO A 439 23.69 30.64 -34.31
C PRO A 439 23.31 31.89 -33.50
N PRO A 440 23.68 33.11 -33.95
CA PRO A 440 23.40 34.33 -33.22
C PRO A 440 21.90 34.41 -32.95
N HIS A 441 21.50 34.32 -31.68
CA HIS A 441 20.11 34.55 -31.30
C HIS A 441 19.75 36.00 -31.63
N ASP A 442 18.78 36.17 -32.54
CA ASP A 442 18.39 37.35 -33.32
C ASP A 442 18.07 38.67 -32.57
N THR A 443 18.42 38.85 -31.29
CA THR A 443 17.92 39.99 -30.50
C THR A 443 18.92 40.98 -29.94
N GLU A 444 20.25 40.77 -30.00
CA GLU A 444 21.20 41.83 -29.61
C GLU A 444 22.47 41.89 -30.48
N PRO A 445 22.97 43.09 -30.79
CA PRO A 445 24.05 43.29 -31.76
C PRO A 445 25.38 42.70 -31.29
N LEU A 446 25.90 41.83 -32.16
CA LEU A 446 27.27 41.37 -32.37
C LEU A 446 28.35 42.36 -31.93
N GLU A 447 28.96 42.17 -30.76
CA GLU A 447 30.33 42.66 -30.55
C GLU A 447 31.27 41.70 -29.83
N HIS A 448 30.83 40.55 -29.31
CA HIS A 448 31.76 39.65 -28.60
C HIS A 448 31.59 38.20 -29.01
N PHE A 449 32.66 37.65 -29.60
CA PHE A 449 32.92 36.22 -29.73
C PHE A 449 33.03 35.63 -28.31
N VAL A 450 31.91 35.30 -27.68
CA VAL A 450 31.92 34.65 -26.37
C VAL A 450 32.08 33.16 -26.60
N PHE A 451 33.33 32.72 -26.77
CA PHE A 451 33.71 31.34 -26.50
C PHE A 451 33.13 30.99 -25.12
N HIS A 452 32.35 29.90 -24.99
CA HIS A 452 31.80 29.49 -23.70
C HIS A 452 32.91 29.46 -22.65
N GLY A 453 32.89 30.43 -21.73
CA GLY A 453 34.07 30.84 -20.98
C GLY A 453 34.70 29.71 -20.17
N GLU A 454 33.87 28.79 -19.69
CA GLU A 454 34.33 27.62 -18.93
C GLU A 454 35.11 26.63 -19.81
N MET A 455 34.59 26.25 -20.98
CA MET A 455 35.26 25.33 -21.89
C MET A 455 36.58 25.92 -22.43
N GLN A 456 36.58 27.22 -22.76
CA GLN A 456 37.79 27.91 -23.21
C GLN A 456 38.87 27.91 -22.13
N GLN A 457 38.50 28.22 -20.89
CA GLN A 457 39.43 28.25 -19.76
C GLN A 457 40.01 26.85 -19.50
N GLN A 458 39.17 25.81 -19.52
CA GLN A 458 39.64 24.44 -19.33
C GLN A 458 40.59 24.01 -20.44
N LEU A 459 40.26 24.28 -21.71
CA LEU A 459 41.15 23.98 -22.85
C LEU A 459 42.49 24.72 -22.72
N LEU A 460 42.48 26.04 -22.52
CA LEU A 460 43.71 26.84 -22.42
C LEU A 460 44.60 26.45 -21.24
N ALA A 461 44.02 25.86 -20.18
CA ALA A 461 44.76 25.35 -19.04
C ALA A 461 45.49 24.02 -19.33
N LEU A 462 45.16 23.32 -20.42
CA LEU A 462 45.78 22.03 -20.76
C LEU A 462 47.22 22.22 -21.24
N PRO A 463 48.19 21.44 -20.70
CA PRO A 463 49.57 21.45 -21.20
C PRO A 463 49.68 21.14 -22.70
N ALA A 464 48.81 20.25 -23.20
CA ALA A 464 48.74 19.88 -24.62
C ALA A 464 48.48 21.09 -25.54
N MET A 465 47.74 22.09 -25.06
CA MET A 465 47.47 23.32 -25.83
C MET A 465 48.71 24.20 -26.00
N GLN A 466 49.63 24.17 -25.04
CA GLN A 466 50.91 24.89 -25.13
C GLN A 466 51.90 24.19 -26.07
N GLN A 467 51.63 22.93 -26.41
CA GLN A 467 52.47 22.08 -27.24
C GLN A 467 51.87 21.81 -28.63
N LEU A 468 50.82 22.54 -29.00
CA LEU A 468 50.19 22.38 -30.31
C LEU A 468 51.20 22.67 -31.44
N PRO A 469 51.39 21.74 -32.38
CA PRO A 469 52.23 21.99 -33.54
C PRO A 469 51.55 23.01 -34.48
N ALA A 470 52.36 23.73 -35.26
CA ALA A 470 51.89 24.86 -36.05
C ALA A 470 50.81 24.48 -37.09
N ASP A 471 50.85 23.25 -37.59
CA ASP A 471 49.86 22.67 -38.50
C ASP A 471 48.50 22.45 -37.81
N ALA A 472 48.47 21.96 -36.57
CA ALA A 472 47.24 21.83 -35.78
C ALA A 472 46.61 23.20 -35.49
N VAL A 473 47.44 24.19 -35.12
CA VAL A 473 46.99 25.58 -34.92
C VAL A 473 46.41 26.15 -36.23
N ALA A 474 47.12 25.98 -37.34
CA ALA A 474 46.63 26.41 -38.66
C ALA A 474 45.30 25.74 -39.03
N SER A 475 45.12 24.45 -38.75
CA SER A 475 43.86 23.74 -38.99
C SER A 475 42.72 24.31 -38.15
N VAL A 476 42.95 24.65 -36.88
CA VAL A 476 41.92 25.22 -36.00
C VAL A 476 41.54 26.63 -36.47
N LEU A 477 42.52 27.47 -36.79
CA LEU A 477 42.29 28.83 -37.31
C LEU A 477 41.52 28.80 -38.64
N THR A 478 41.88 27.89 -39.55
CA THR A 478 41.14 27.70 -40.81
C THR A 478 39.68 27.35 -40.53
N THR A 479 39.45 26.47 -39.57
CA THR A 479 38.09 26.09 -39.15
C THR A 479 37.32 27.26 -38.54
N ALA A 480 37.99 28.12 -37.76
CA ALA A 480 37.37 29.31 -37.16
C ALA A 480 36.97 30.34 -38.22
N VAL A 481 37.83 30.57 -39.21
CA VAL A 481 37.52 31.46 -40.34
C VAL A 481 36.37 30.90 -41.17
N GLU A 482 36.35 29.58 -41.42
CA GLU A 482 35.23 28.93 -42.13
C GLU A 482 33.91 29.01 -41.35
N ALA A 483 33.94 28.87 -40.03
CA ALA A 483 32.75 29.01 -39.19
C ALA A 483 32.21 30.45 -39.21
N GLY A 484 33.09 31.45 -39.03
CA GLY A 484 32.71 32.86 -39.05
C GLY A 484 32.32 33.43 -40.42
N MET A 485 32.63 32.73 -41.53
CA MET A 485 32.13 33.09 -42.87
C MET A 485 30.77 32.48 -43.21
N ARG A 486 30.23 31.57 -42.38
CA ARG A 486 28.89 30.99 -42.56
C ARG A 486 27.78 31.78 -41.86
N GLU A 487 28.16 32.64 -40.92
CA GLU A 487 27.33 33.72 -40.37
C GLU A 487 27.27 34.89 -41.37
#